data_AF-A0A5K0XJF0-F1
#
_entry.id   AF-A0A5K0XJF0-F1
#
_cell.length_a   1.000
_cell.length_b   1.000
_cell.length_c   1.000
_cell.angle_alpha   90.00
_cell.angle_beta   90.00
_cell.angle_gamma   90.00
#
_symmetry.space_group_name_H-M   'P 1'
#
loop_
_entity.id
_entity.type
_entity.pdbx_description
1 polymer ?
#
loop_
_entity_poly.entity_id
_entity_poly.type
_entity_poly.pdbx_seq_one_letter_code
_entity_poly.pdbx_strand_id
1 'polypeptide(L)'
;KCIGEREIDSLIVQRGDVLKVLPGSKVPTDGVVVWGSSHVNESMVTGEAEPVLKTLNSSVIGGTINLHGVLHIKATKVGSSTVLNQIISLVETAQMSKAPIQKFADF
;
A
#
# COMPACT_ATOMS: atom_id res chain seq x y z
N LYS A 1 13.25 -4.63 -27.52
CA LYS A 1 13.76 -3.34 -26.97
C LYS A 1 13.62 -3.45 -25.45
N CYS A 2 14.70 -3.81 -24.74
CA CYS A 2 14.67 -3.81 -23.27
C CYS A 2 14.65 -2.37 -22.81
N ILE A 3 13.49 -1.95 -22.31
CA ILE A 3 13.33 -0.69 -21.60
C ILE A 3 14.10 -0.90 -20.30
N GLY A 4 15.13 -0.10 -20.04
CA GLY A 4 15.99 -0.28 -18.87
C GLY A 4 15.19 -0.23 -17.57
N GLU A 5 15.53 -1.08 -16.62
CA GLU A 5 15.01 -1.01 -15.26
C GLU A 5 15.87 0.01 -14.49
N ARG A 6 15.23 0.92 -13.74
CA ARG A 6 15.91 1.87 -12.88
C ARG A 6 15.26 1.87 -11.51
N GLU A 7 16.09 1.75 -10.48
CA GLU A 7 15.65 1.91 -9.10
C GLU A 7 15.43 3.41 -8.82
N ILE A 8 14.26 3.71 -8.27
CA ILE A 8 13.82 5.06 -7.93
C ILE A 8 13.26 5.05 -6.52
N ASP A 9 13.32 6.21 -5.86
CA ASP A 9 12.67 6.36 -4.56
C ASP A 9 11.15 6.24 -4.72
N SER A 10 10.50 5.55 -3.78
CA SER A 10 9.05 5.48 -3.66
C SER A 10 8.36 6.86 -3.66
N LEU A 11 9.05 7.92 -3.20
CA LEU A 11 8.56 9.29 -3.13
C LEU A 11 8.36 9.96 -4.50
N ILE A 12 9.08 9.51 -5.54
CA ILE A 12 9.00 10.11 -6.88
C ILE A 12 8.11 9.30 -7.84
N VAL A 13 7.46 8.26 -7.35
CA VAL A 13 6.50 7.44 -8.10
C VAL A 13 5.24 8.25 -8.40
N GLN A 14 4.84 8.27 -9.67
CA GLN A 14 3.64 8.96 -10.13
C GLN A 14 2.54 7.96 -10.52
N ARG A 15 1.29 8.46 -10.52
CA ARG A 15 0.16 7.66 -11.02
C ARG A 15 0.40 7.31 -12.49
N GLY A 16 0.18 6.05 -12.83
CA GLY A 16 0.38 5.52 -14.17
C GLY A 16 1.73 4.83 -14.39
N ASP A 17 2.70 5.01 -13.49
CA ASP A 17 3.99 4.33 -13.55
C ASP A 17 3.82 2.82 -13.40
N VAL A 18 4.65 2.06 -14.12
CA VAL A 18 4.71 0.60 -14.02
C VAL A 18 5.91 0.22 -13.19
N LEU A 19 5.65 -0.42 -12.05
CA LEU A 19 6.64 -0.79 -11.06
C LEU A 19 6.80 -2.31 -11.07
N LYS A 20 8.05 -2.77 -11.10
CA LYS A 20 8.42 -4.17 -10.94
C LYS A 20 8.60 -4.48 -9.46
N VAL A 21 7.75 -5.35 -8.93
CA VAL A 21 7.80 -5.81 -7.54
C VAL A 21 8.38 -7.21 -7.52
N LEU A 22 9.53 -7.35 -6.85
CA LEU A 22 10.22 -8.62 -6.71
C LEU A 22 9.60 -9.48 -5.59
N PRO A 23 9.76 -10.80 -5.63
CA PRO A 23 9.41 -11.69 -4.52
C PRO A 23 10.10 -11.25 -3.23
N GLY A 24 9.41 -11.32 -2.09
CA GLY A 24 9.88 -10.87 -0.78
C GLY A 24 9.89 -9.35 -0.57
N SER A 25 9.60 -8.55 -1.61
CA SER A 25 9.62 -7.09 -1.52
C SER A 25 8.25 -6.53 -1.12
N LYS A 26 8.27 -5.37 -0.46
CA LYS A 26 7.04 -4.61 -0.19
C LYS A 26 6.53 -3.95 -1.45
N VAL A 27 5.21 -3.91 -1.58
CA VAL A 27 4.53 -3.14 -2.61
C VAL A 27 4.68 -1.65 -2.26
N PRO A 28 5.30 -0.82 -3.11
CA PRO A 28 5.60 0.58 -2.76
C PRO A 28 4.35 1.48 -2.73
N THR A 29 3.31 1.14 -3.50
CA THR A 29 2.14 1.99 -3.68
C THR A 29 0.91 1.18 -4.09
N ASP A 30 -0.30 1.72 -3.90
CA ASP A 30 -1.51 1.06 -4.38
C ASP A 30 -1.56 1.07 -5.92
N GLY A 31 -2.03 -0.04 -6.48
CA GLY A 31 -2.01 -0.22 -7.92
C GLY A 31 -2.86 -1.37 -8.42
N VAL A 32 -2.69 -1.67 -9.70
CA VAL A 32 -3.31 -2.81 -10.37
C VAL A 32 -2.23 -3.63 -11.05
N VAL A 33 -2.27 -4.95 -10.93
CA VAL A 33 -1.35 -5.84 -11.63
C VAL A 33 -1.60 -5.74 -13.13
N VAL A 34 -0.58 -5.36 -13.88
CA VAL A 34 -0.60 -5.32 -15.35
C VAL A 34 0.08 -6.53 -15.97
N TRP A 35 0.95 -7.21 -15.22
CA TRP A 35 1.62 -8.43 -15.66
C TRP A 35 2.13 -9.27 -14.49
N GLY A 36 2.12 -10.59 -14.67
CA GLY A 36 2.58 -11.57 -13.67
C GLY A 36 1.46 -12.09 -12.78
N SER A 37 1.82 -13.05 -11.92
CA SER A 37 0.96 -13.59 -10.88
C SER A 37 1.78 -13.93 -9.65
N SER A 38 1.24 -13.65 -8.46
CA SER A 38 1.90 -13.95 -7.18
C SER A 38 0.89 -13.95 -6.04
N HIS A 39 1.28 -14.51 -4.91
CA HIS A 39 0.56 -14.36 -3.66
C HIS A 39 1.09 -13.14 -2.91
N VAL A 40 0.18 -12.32 -2.41
CA VAL A 40 0.49 -11.12 -1.63
C VAL A 40 -0.05 -11.30 -0.23
N ASN A 41 0.82 -11.08 0.76
CA ASN A 41 0.43 -11.08 2.16
C ASN A 41 -0.12 -9.69 2.53
N GLU A 42 -1.43 -9.62 2.77
CA GLU A 42 -2.15 -8.40 3.12
C GLU A 42 -2.42 -8.28 4.64
N SER A 43 -1.93 -9.22 5.46
CA SER A 43 -2.18 -9.28 6.91
C SER A 43 -1.87 -7.99 7.66
N MET A 44 -0.84 -7.25 7.24
CA MET A 44 -0.44 -5.97 7.83
C MET A 44 -1.46 -4.84 7.62
N VAL A 45 -2.36 -4.98 6.64
CA VAL A 45 -3.35 -3.94 6.29
C VAL A 45 -4.77 -4.42 6.53
N THR A 46 -5.12 -5.64 6.09
CA THR A 46 -6.48 -6.20 6.21
C THR A 46 -6.68 -7.03 7.47
N GLY A 47 -5.60 -7.53 8.08
CA GLY A 47 -5.67 -8.47 9.21
C GLY A 47 -5.91 -9.92 8.79
N GLU A 48 -6.04 -10.21 7.50
CA GLU A 48 -6.24 -11.57 6.99
C GLU A 48 -4.90 -12.31 6.89
N ALA A 49 -4.79 -13.48 7.53
CA ALA A 49 -3.54 -14.24 7.60
C ALA A 49 -3.20 -14.97 6.29
N GLU A 50 -4.23 -15.35 5.52
CA GLU A 50 -4.06 -16.10 4.26
C GLU A 50 -3.57 -15.17 3.14
N PRO A 51 -2.48 -15.52 2.44
CA PRO A 51 -2.01 -14.77 1.29
C PRO A 51 -3.04 -14.76 0.15
N VAL A 52 -3.30 -13.58 -0.41
CA VAL A 52 -4.27 -13.40 -1.49
C VAL A 52 -3.58 -13.55 -2.84
N LEU A 53 -4.12 -14.39 -3.71
CA LEU A 53 -3.64 -14.53 -5.09
C LEU A 53 -3.93 -13.25 -5.89
N LYS A 54 -2.90 -12.65 -6.47
CA LYS A 54 -2.99 -11.50 -7.36
C LYS A 54 -2.55 -11.89 -8.77
N THR A 55 -3.44 -11.67 -9.72
CA THR A 55 -3.24 -11.91 -11.15
C THR A 55 -3.51 -10.62 -11.94
N LEU A 56 -3.41 -10.66 -13.26
CA LEU A 56 -3.71 -9.52 -14.13
C LEU A 56 -5.06 -8.87 -13.79
N ASN A 57 -5.09 -7.53 -13.72
CA ASN A 57 -6.20 -6.69 -13.25
C ASN A 57 -6.56 -6.79 -11.76
N SER A 58 -5.82 -7.56 -10.94
CA SER A 58 -6.03 -7.55 -9.49
C SER A 58 -5.48 -6.27 -8.85
N SER A 59 -6.19 -5.73 -7.86
CA SER A 59 -5.71 -4.60 -7.07
C SER A 59 -4.69 -5.04 -6.02
N VAL A 60 -3.64 -4.24 -5.86
CA VAL A 60 -2.61 -4.40 -4.82
C VAL A 60 -2.60 -3.18 -3.91
N ILE A 61 -2.28 -3.42 -2.64
CA ILE A 61 -2.25 -2.39 -1.61
C ILE A 61 -0.79 -2.09 -1.24
N GLY A 62 -0.43 -0.82 -1.18
CA GLY A 62 0.88 -0.35 -0.73
C GLY A 62 1.15 -0.78 0.72
N GLY A 63 2.38 -1.20 0.99
CA GLY A 63 2.81 -1.71 2.30
C GLY A 63 2.63 -3.21 2.50
N THR A 64 1.91 -3.91 1.61
CA THR A 64 1.78 -5.37 1.61
C THR A 64 3.05 -6.05 1.08
N ILE A 65 3.23 -7.35 1.36
CA ILE A 65 4.43 -8.09 0.99
C ILE A 65 4.13 -9.06 -0.15
N ASN A 66 4.87 -8.93 -1.25
CA ASN A 66 4.83 -9.90 -2.34
C ASN A 66 5.62 -11.15 -1.96
N LEU A 67 5.07 -12.36 -2.16
CA LEU A 67 5.70 -13.59 -1.67
C LEU A 67 6.55 -14.30 -2.73
N HIS A 68 5.96 -14.76 -3.83
CA HIS A 68 6.56 -15.79 -4.67
C HIS A 68 6.93 -15.35 -6.10
N GLY A 69 6.02 -14.65 -6.78
CA GLY A 69 6.17 -14.27 -8.19
C GLY A 69 6.58 -12.82 -8.39
N VAL A 70 7.14 -12.51 -9.55
CA VAL A 70 7.38 -11.11 -9.95
C VAL A 70 6.06 -10.50 -10.42
N LEU A 71 5.70 -9.34 -9.89
CA LEU A 71 4.53 -8.58 -10.33
C LEU A 71 4.98 -7.30 -11.01
N HIS A 72 4.32 -6.95 -12.11
CA HIS A 72 4.35 -5.57 -12.61
C HIS A 72 3.02 -4.93 -12.27
N ILE A 73 3.08 -3.83 -11.55
CA ILE A 73 1.91 -3.12 -11.06
C ILE A 73 1.89 -1.73 -11.68
N LYS A 74 0.72 -1.26 -12.08
CA LYS A 74 0.51 0.13 -12.48
C LYS A 74 0.01 0.92 -11.27
N ALA A 75 0.75 1.95 -10.88
CA ALA A 75 0.42 2.81 -9.76
C ALA A 75 -0.91 3.55 -10.01
N THR A 76 -1.88 3.39 -9.11
CA THR A 76 -3.19 4.08 -9.19
C THR A 76 -3.33 5.15 -8.11
N LYS A 77 -2.84 4.88 -6.91
CA LYS A 77 -2.79 5.85 -5.80
C LYS A 77 -1.38 5.87 -5.25
N VAL A 78 -0.83 7.07 -5.09
CA VAL A 78 0.55 7.32 -4.63
C VAL A 78 0.55 8.32 -3.46
N GLY A 79 1.57 8.25 -2.61
CA GLY A 79 1.75 9.15 -1.47
C GLY A 79 0.55 9.19 -0.51
N SER A 80 0.01 10.39 -0.27
CA SER A 80 -1.13 10.63 0.63
C SER A 80 -2.44 10.01 0.17
N SER A 81 -2.54 9.57 -1.10
CA SER A 81 -3.73 8.91 -1.61
C SER A 81 -3.79 7.41 -1.29
N THR A 82 -2.73 6.83 -0.72
CA THR A 82 -2.68 5.38 -0.45
C THR A 82 -3.63 4.98 0.68
N VAL A 83 -4.08 3.71 0.66
CA VAL A 83 -4.95 3.15 1.72
C VAL A 83 -4.29 3.29 3.10
N LEU A 84 -2.98 3.06 3.20
CA LEU A 84 -2.25 3.18 4.46
C LEU A 84 -2.25 4.61 5.00
N ASN A 85 -2.07 5.63 4.15
CA ASN A 85 -2.19 7.02 4.56
C ASN A 85 -3.61 7.39 5.01
N GLN A 86 -4.64 6.85 4.37
CA GLN A 86 -6.02 7.06 4.80
C GLN A 86 -6.26 6.49 6.21
N ILE A 87 -5.70 5.31 6.50
CA ILE A 87 -5.76 4.72 7.85
C ILE A 87 -5.05 5.61 8.87
N ILE A 88 -3.85 6.12 8.55
CA ILE A 88 -3.11 7.03 9.44
C ILE A 88 -3.95 8.29 9.73
N SER A 89 -4.48 8.95 8.69
CA SER A 89 -5.28 10.17 8.86
C SER A 89 -6.59 9.92 9.64
N LEU A 90 -7.21 8.75 9.47
CA LEU A 90 -8.38 8.35 10.27
C LEU A 90 -8.02 8.15 11.74
N VAL A 91 -6.91 7.48 12.04
CA VAL A 91 -6.41 7.28 13.41
C VAL A 91 -6.06 8.61 14.07
N GLU A 92 -5.37 9.50 13.35
CA GLU A 92 -5.05 10.85 13.84
C GLU A 92 -6.31 11.66 14.17
N THR A 93 -7.30 11.65 13.26
CA THR A 93 -8.58 12.34 13.47
C THR A 93 -9.34 11.76 14.67
N ALA A 94 -9.32 10.44 14.85
CA ALA A 94 -9.98 9.76 15.98
C ALA A 94 -9.29 10.02 17.32
N GLN A 95 -7.95 10.15 17.34
CA GLN A 95 -7.21 10.54 18.54
C GLN A 95 -7.43 12.02 18.90
N MET A 96 -7.53 12.90 17.91
CA MET A 96 -7.91 14.30 18.15
C MET A 96 -9.37 14.47 18.62
N SER A 97 -10.26 13.52 18.29
CA SER A 97 -11.65 13.55 18.73
C SER A 97 -11.89 13.03 20.15
N LYS A 98 -10.84 12.62 20.89
CA LYS A 98 -10.97 12.46 22.35
C LYS A 98 -11.16 13.84 22.97
N ALA A 99 -12.42 14.16 23.24
CA ALA A 99 -12.84 15.40 23.89
C ALA A 99 -11.99 15.67 25.14
N PRO A 100 -11.57 16.93 25.38
CA PRO A 100 -10.98 17.30 26.65
C PRO A 100 -12.06 17.09 27.71
N ILE A 101 -11.94 16.01 28.49
CA ILE A 101 -12.79 15.77 29.65
C ILE A 101 -12.58 17.00 30.52
N GLN A 102 -13.65 17.78 30.59
CA GLN A 102 -13.77 19.01 31.34
C GLN A 102 -13.04 18.89 32.68
N LYS A 103 -12.09 19.81 32.89
CA LYS A 103 -11.60 20.18 34.21
C LYS A 103 -12.77 20.78 35.00
N PHE A 104 -13.61 19.95 35.61
CA PHE A 104 -14.57 20.37 36.63
C PHE A 104 -14.49 19.39 37.80
N ALA A 105 -13.41 19.51 38.55
CA ALA A 105 -13.30 18.97 39.90
C ALA A 105 -12.28 19.84 40.66
N ASP A 106 -12.59 21.13 40.76
CA ASP A 106 -12.06 21.96 41.84
C ASP A 106 -13.13 23.01 42.17
N PHE A 107 -13.38 23.16 43.47
CA PHE A 107 -14.44 23.86 44.20
C PHE A 107 -15.73 23.09 44.49
#